data_AF-B6XCW9-F1
#
_entry.id   AF-B6XCW9-F1
#
_cell.length_a   1.000
_cell.length_b   1.000
_cell.length_c   1.000
_cell.angle_alpha   90.00
_cell.angle_beta   90.00
_cell.angle_gamma   90.00
#
_symmetry.space_group_name_H-M   'P 1'
#
loop_
_entity.id
_entity.type
_entity.pdbx_description
1 polymer ?
#
loop_
_entity_poly.entity_id
_entity_poly.type
_entity_poly.pdbx_seq_one_letter_code
_entity_poly.pdbx_strand_id
1 'polypeptide(L)' 'MQKVQLRQTWWRFKDTIKVYLYFKCPCCSGSQYRTSQFDISVNNPHGAKCIFCKSAMKAQAC' A
#
# COMPACT_ATOMS: atom_id res chain seq x y z
N MET A 1 -31.37 -43.64 -15.57
CA MET A 1 -31.12 -42.69 -14.46
C MET A 1 -29.72 -42.11 -14.61
N GLN A 2 -29.61 -40.89 -15.14
CA GLN A 2 -28.32 -40.19 -15.31
C GLN A 2 -28.08 -39.31 -14.09
N LYS A 3 -27.00 -39.56 -13.35
CA LYS A 3 -26.58 -38.73 -12.23
C LYS A 3 -26.01 -37.43 -12.79
N VAL A 4 -26.81 -36.37 -12.72
CA VAL A 4 -26.38 -35.00 -13.03
C VAL A 4 -25.36 -34.60 -11.96
N GLN A 5 -24.08 -34.59 -12.35
CA GLN A 5 -23.00 -34.20 -11.47
C GLN A 5 -22.96 -32.67 -11.39
N LEU A 6 -23.56 -32.11 -10.34
CA LEU A 6 -23.41 -30.70 -9.95
C LEU A 6 -21.92 -30.42 -9.71
N ARG A 7 -21.23 -29.90 -10.72
CA ARG A 7 -19.85 -29.40 -10.59
C ARG A 7 -19.90 -28.08 -9.84
N GLN A 8 -19.88 -28.17 -8.52
CA GLN A 8 -19.67 -27.03 -7.66
C GLN A 8 -18.20 -26.57 -7.83
N THR A 9 -17.97 -25.39 -8.41
CA THR A 9 -16.64 -24.75 -8.41
C THR A 9 -16.54 -23.78 -7.22
N TRP A 10 -16.32 -24.34 -6.03
CA TRP A 10 -16.07 -23.61 -4.78
C TRP A 10 -14.59 -23.25 -4.56
N TRP A 11 -13.85 -22.80 -5.59
CA TRP A 11 -12.44 -22.42 -5.42
C TRP A 11 -12.04 -21.18 -6.21
N ARG A 12 -12.81 -20.09 -6.06
CA ARG A 12 -12.29 -18.77 -6.45
C ARG A 12 -11.28 -18.37 -5.36
N PHE A 13 -10.04 -18.81 -5.53
CA PHE A 13 -8.91 -18.39 -4.74
C PHE A 13 -8.96 -16.85 -4.65
N LYS A 14 -9.02 -16.34 -3.42
CA LYS A 14 -8.95 -14.91 -3.15
C LYS A 14 -7.51 -14.47 -3.43
N ASP A 15 -7.23 -14.13 -4.69
CA ASP A 15 -5.95 -13.55 -5.07
C ASP A 15 -5.78 -12.21 -4.35
N THR A 16 -5.02 -12.23 -3.25
CA THR A 16 -4.67 -11.02 -2.49
C THR A 16 -3.59 -10.30 -3.27
N ILE A 17 -3.95 -9.24 -3.99
CA ILE A 17 -2.98 -8.39 -4.69
C ILE A 17 -2.11 -7.70 -3.63
N LYS A 18 -0.84 -8.05 -3.56
CA LYS A 18 0.16 -7.33 -2.76
C LYS A 18 0.69 -6.15 -3.59
N VAL A 19 0.29 -4.94 -3.23
CA VAL A 19 0.85 -3.70 -3.82
C VAL A 19 2.02 -3.24 -2.96
N TYR A 20 3.18 -3.02 -3.59
CA TYR A 20 4.36 -2.45 -2.92
C TYR A 20 4.38 -0.93 -3.12
N LEU A 21 4.33 -0.19 -2.01
CA LEU A 21 4.39 1.27 -2.00
C LEU A 21 5.81 1.73 -1.66
N TYR A 22 6.33 2.67 -2.45
CA TYR A 22 7.63 3.30 -2.27
C TYR A 22 7.44 4.77 -1.92
N PHE A 23 8.23 5.26 -0.98
CA PHE A 23 8.15 6.64 -0.54
C PHE A 23 9.36 7.44 -0.99
N LYS A 24 9.12 8.61 -1.59
CA LYS A 24 10.18 9.53 -1.98
C LYS A 24 9.86 10.95 -1.53
N CYS A 25 10.88 11.63 -1.01
CA CYS A 25 10.74 13.00 -0.54
C CYS A 25 10.67 13.94 -1.73
N PRO A 26 9.62 14.76 -1.87
CA PRO A 26 9.54 15.73 -2.96
C PRO A 26 10.56 16.88 -2.83
N CYS A 27 11.12 17.10 -1.63
CA CYS A 27 12.02 18.24 -1.38
C CYS A 27 13.49 17.90 -1.54
N CYS A 28 13.93 16.73 -1.07
CA CYS A 28 15.33 16.33 -1.10
C CYS A 28 15.60 15.08 -1.95
N SER A 29 14.57 14.52 -2.61
CA SER A 29 14.63 13.23 -3.33
C SER A 29 15.07 12.03 -2.47
N GLY A 30 15.21 12.20 -1.15
CA GLY A 30 15.56 11.13 -0.23
C GLY A 30 14.45 10.09 -0.10
N SER A 31 14.84 8.86 0.21
CA SER A 31 13.94 7.73 0.46
C SER A 31 13.88 7.33 1.94
N GLN A 32 14.65 7.98 2.81
CA GLN A 32 14.63 7.71 4.25
C GLN A 32 13.56 8.53 4.96
N TYR A 33 12.75 7.85 5.76
CA TYR A 33 11.63 8.44 6.48
C TYR A 33 11.34 7.73 7.79
N ARG A 34 10.57 8.44 8.62
CA ARG A 34 9.91 7.90 9.81
C ARG A 34 8.40 7.97 9.60
N THR A 35 7.67 7.12 10.32
CA THR A 35 6.21 7.14 10.37
C THR A 35 5.75 7.47 11.78
N SER A 36 4.71 8.29 11.91
CA SER A 36 4.12 8.66 13.20
C SER A 36 2.61 8.82 13.06
N GLN A 37 1.84 8.35 14.04
CA GLN A 37 0.38 8.52 14.05
C GLN A 37 -0.04 10.00 14.09
N PHE A 38 0.76 10.85 14.75
CA PHE A 38 0.54 12.29 14.84
C PHE A 38 0.77 13.02 13.51
N ASP A 39 1.51 12.41 12.57
CA ASP A 39 1.84 12.99 11.27
C ASP A 39 0.83 12.57 10.17
N ILE A 40 -0.18 11.77 10.52
CA ILE A 40 -1.24 11.32 9.61
C ILE A 40 -2.19 12.47 9.30
N SER A 41 -2.41 12.74 8.02
CA SER A 41 -3.38 13.74 7.54
C SER A 41 -3.92 13.35 6.17
N VAL A 42 -4.91 14.08 5.65
CA VAL A 42 -5.45 13.87 4.29
C VAL A 42 -4.34 13.89 3.23
N ASN A 43 -3.35 14.77 3.41
CA ASN A 43 -2.21 14.92 2.48
C ASN A 43 -1.03 13.98 2.80
N ASN A 44 -1.09 13.23 3.89
CA ASN A 44 -0.06 12.28 4.32
C ASN A 44 -0.72 11.09 5.03
N PRO A 45 -1.45 10.23 4.30
CA PRO A 45 -2.26 9.17 4.91
C PRO A 45 -1.42 8.11 5.63
N HIS A 46 -0.15 7.98 5.24
CA HIS A 46 0.79 7.02 5.83
C HIS A 46 1.59 7.60 7.01
N GLY A 47 1.39 8.89 7.35
CA GLY A 47 2.17 9.55 8.39
C GLY A 47 3.67 9.60 8.11
N ALA A 48 4.07 9.47 6.83
CA ALA A 48 5.47 9.32 6.43
C ALA A 48 6.13 10.68 6.22
N LYS A 49 7.19 10.94 6.98
CA LYS A 49 7.95 12.20 6.97
C LYS A 49 9.42 11.92 6.73
N CYS A 50 10.04 12.69 5.83
CA CYS A 50 11.48 12.57 5.59
C CYS A 50 12.27 12.85 6.88
N ILE A 51 13.26 12.02 7.20
CA ILE A 51 14.09 12.18 8.40
C ILE A 51 14.92 13.47 8.34
N PHE A 52 15.32 13.89 7.14
CA PHE A 52 16.17 15.06 6.95
C PHE A 52 15.39 16.37 6.96
N CYS A 53 14.49 16.58 5.99
CA CYS A 53 13.80 17.86 5.81
C CYS A 53 12.39 17.89 6.42
N LYS A 54 11.93 16.81 7.08
CA LYS A 54 10.61 16.71 7.73
C LYS A 54 9.41 16.95 6.80
N SER A 55 9.62 16.95 5.48
CA SER A 55 8.56 17.08 4.49
C SER A 55 7.77 15.77 4.38
N ALA A 56 6.47 15.87 4.09
CA ALA A 56 5.63 14.71 3.85
C ALA A 56 6.14 13.94 2.62
N MET A 57 6.18 12.62 2.73
CA MET A 57 6.62 11.76 1.63
C MET A 57 5.52 11.54 0.61
N LYS A 58 5.89 11.38 -0.67
CA LYS A 58 4.96 10.94 -1.72
C LYS A 58 5.05 9.43 -1.86
N ALA A 59 3.92 8.73 -1.72
CA ALA A 59 3.81 7.31 -2.02
C ALA A 59 3.69 7.11 -3.54
N GLN A 60 4.41 6.13 -4.07
CA GLN A 60 4.36 5.70 -5.46
C GLN A 60 4.21 4.18 -5.48
N ALA A 61 3.26 3.66 -6.25
CA ALA A 61 3.17 2.23 -6.52
C ALA A 61 4.22 1.83 -7.56
N CYS A 62 4.75 0.62 -7.45
CA CYS A 62 5.49 -0.03 -8.54
C CYS A 62 4.53 -0.77 -9.48
#